data_AF-A0A1V6N2T6-F1
#
_entry.id   AF-A0A1V6N2T6-F1
#
_cell.length_a   1.000
_cell.length_b   1.000
_cell.length_c   1.000
_cell.angle_alpha   90.00
_cell.angle_beta   90.00
_cell.angle_gamma   90.00
#
_symmetry.space_group_name_H-M   'P 1'
#
loop_
_entity.id
_entity.type
_entity.pdbx_description
1 polymer ?
#
loop_
_entity_poly.entity_id
_entity_poly.type
_entity_poly.pdbx_seq_one_letter_code
_entity_poly.pdbx_strand_id
1 'polypeptide(L)'
;MVYVLNEAKAEIDNLKISHITSVSVEENDDSSSVVTSDGDVILPSNNTGGTITIEGLELPDDVEELVELEKLIKSRNIDKATFSGIAFTQKGEPYQRTITGSNGFILRGSEWTPTDGVTRSFDCKFNKITFDYKKA
;
A
#
# COMPACT_ATOMS: atom_id res chain seq x y z
N MET A 1 -13.25 0.13 3.73
CA MET A 1 -13.11 1.62 3.64
C MET A 1 -11.88 1.92 2.80
N VAL A 2 -11.91 2.89 1.87
CA VAL A 2 -10.76 3.20 0.98
C VAL A 2 -10.10 4.50 1.42
N TYR A 3 -8.78 4.48 1.61
CA TYR A 3 -7.98 5.66 1.94
C TYR A 3 -7.06 6.04 0.80
N VAL A 4 -6.94 7.32 0.46
CA VAL A 4 -6.09 7.79 -0.65
C VAL A 4 -5.05 8.80 -0.15
N LEU A 5 -3.80 8.63 -0.57
CA LEU A 5 -2.70 9.59 -0.43
C LEU A 5 -2.35 10.14 -1.81
N ASN A 6 -2.20 11.46 -1.95
CA ASN A 6 -1.74 12.10 -3.19
C ASN A 6 -0.28 12.52 -3.06
N GLU A 7 0.45 12.54 -4.18
CA GLU A 7 1.89 12.90 -4.23
C GLU A 7 2.73 12.10 -3.22
N ALA A 8 2.44 10.80 -3.15
CA ALA A 8 3.00 9.91 -2.16
C ALA A 8 4.44 9.51 -2.50
N LYS A 9 5.17 9.11 -1.47
CA LYS A 9 6.46 8.43 -1.56
C LYS A 9 6.32 7.03 -1.00
N ALA A 10 6.97 6.06 -1.62
CA ALA A 10 7.01 4.70 -1.11
C ALA A 10 8.44 4.24 -0.87
N GLU A 11 8.59 3.34 0.08
CA GLU A 11 9.81 2.58 0.32
C GLU A 11 9.41 1.12 0.48
N ILE A 12 9.90 0.24 -0.40
CA ILE A 12 9.56 -1.18 -0.42
C ILE A 12 10.85 -1.98 -0.33
N ASP A 13 11.06 -2.74 0.75
CA ASP A 13 12.26 -3.57 0.97
C ASP A 13 13.59 -2.85 0.66
N ASN A 14 13.69 -1.57 1.03
CA ASN A 14 14.79 -0.63 0.81
C ASN A 14 14.85 0.08 -0.56
N LEU A 15 14.01 -0.29 -1.52
CA LEU A 15 13.86 0.46 -2.77
C LEU A 15 13.01 1.70 -2.50
N LYS A 16 13.60 2.88 -2.72
CA LYS A 16 12.89 4.15 -2.63
C LYS A 16 12.22 4.45 -3.96
N ILE A 17 10.93 4.70 -3.88
CA ILE A 17 10.11 5.07 -5.01
C ILE A 17 9.62 6.50 -4.76
N SER A 18 10.11 7.40 -5.61
CA SER A 18 9.71 8.80 -5.59
C SER A 18 8.62 9.03 -6.63
N HIS A 19 7.74 10.00 -6.38
CA HIS A 19 6.69 10.43 -7.30
C HIS A 19 5.66 9.35 -7.65
N ILE A 20 4.76 9.10 -6.69
CA ILE A 20 3.54 8.31 -6.90
C ILE A 20 2.36 9.27 -6.93
N THR A 21 1.56 9.22 -8.00
CA THR A 21 0.35 10.05 -8.11
C THR A 21 -0.62 9.75 -6.97
N SER A 22 -0.95 8.48 -6.75
CA SER A 22 -1.85 8.08 -5.69
C SER A 22 -1.45 6.75 -5.05
N VAL A 23 -1.67 6.64 -3.74
CA VAL A 23 -1.67 5.36 -3.02
C VAL A 23 -3.03 5.17 -2.41
N SER A 24 -3.74 4.11 -2.79
CA SER A 24 -5.01 3.74 -2.17
C SER A 24 -4.87 2.50 -1.30
N VAL A 25 -5.62 2.45 -0.21
CA VAL A 25 -5.57 1.33 0.75
C VAL A 25 -6.97 0.85 1.04
N GLU A 26 -7.16 -0.45 0.89
CA GLU A 26 -8.35 -1.19 1.25
C GLU A 26 -7.97 -2.22 2.32
N GLU A 27 -8.40 -1.99 3.56
CA GLU A 27 -8.22 -2.96 4.65
C GLU A 27 -9.22 -4.11 4.50
N ASN A 28 -8.80 -5.33 4.86
CA ASN A 28 -9.72 -6.46 4.97
C ASN A 28 -10.72 -6.16 6.09
N ASP A 29 -12.00 -6.11 5.76
CA ASP A 29 -13.08 -6.02 6.74
C ASP A 29 -13.50 -7.43 7.17
N ASP A 30 -12.53 -8.20 7.68
CA ASP A 30 -12.88 -9.43 8.37
C ASP A 30 -13.47 -8.99 9.71
N SER A 31 -14.73 -9.30 9.97
CA SER A 31 -15.29 -9.25 11.31
C SER A 31 -15.85 -10.63 11.62
N SER A 32 -15.53 -11.16 12.79
CA SER A 32 -16.04 -12.47 13.21
C SER A 32 -17.21 -12.24 14.15
N SER A 33 -18.40 -12.73 13.78
CA SER A 33 -19.54 -12.76 14.69
C SER A 33 -19.46 -14.02 15.56
N VAL A 34 -19.63 -13.85 16.87
CA VAL A 34 -19.84 -14.94 17.81
C VAL A 34 -21.29 -14.87 18.29
N VAL A 35 -22.05 -15.94 18.05
CA VAL A 35 -23.42 -16.06 18.55
C VAL A 35 -23.34 -16.35 20.05
N THR A 36 -23.91 -15.47 20.88
CA THR A 36 -24.03 -15.64 22.32
C THR A 36 -25.49 -15.79 22.74
N SER A 37 -25.72 -16.17 24.00
CA SER A 37 -27.06 -16.28 24.60
C SER A 37 -27.90 -14.99 24.50
N ASP A 38 -27.21 -13.84 24.42
CA ASP A 38 -27.81 -12.50 24.41
C ASP A 38 -27.84 -11.86 22.99
N GLY A 39 -27.41 -12.60 21.97
CA GLY A 39 -27.38 -12.17 20.56
C GLY A 39 -26.00 -12.28 19.91
N ASP A 40 -25.89 -11.78 18.68
CA ASP A 40 -24.64 -11.77 17.91
C ASP A 40 -23.68 -10.68 18.41
N VAL A 41 -22.51 -11.09 18.86
CA VAL A 41 -21.41 -10.18 19.22
C VAL A 41 -20.42 -10.13 18.07
N ILE A 42 -20.22 -8.94 17.51
CA ILE A 42 -19.18 -8.71 16.49
C ILE A 42 -17.86 -8.52 17.22
N LEU A 43 -16.93 -9.45 17.02
CA LEU A 43 -15.55 -9.30 17.49
C LEU A 43 -14.71 -8.60 16.41
N PRO A 44 -13.88 -7.61 16.79
CA PRO A 44 -12.93 -7.03 15.86
C PRO A 44 -11.94 -8.11 15.41
N SER A 45 -11.69 -8.22 14.10
CA SER A 45 -10.69 -9.16 13.60
C SER A 45 -9.29 -8.73 13.99
N ASN A 46 -8.45 -9.72 14.26
CA ASN A 46 -7.02 -9.54 14.45
C ASN A 46 -6.28 -9.44 13.11
N ASN A 47 -6.95 -9.73 11.98
CA ASN A 47 -6.42 -9.57 10.64
C ASN A 47 -6.52 -8.10 10.23
N THR A 48 -5.39 -7.39 10.32
CA THR A 48 -5.24 -5.99 9.87
C THR A 48 -4.64 -5.91 8.47
N GLY A 49 -4.63 -7.03 7.73
CA GLY A 49 -4.16 -7.07 6.36
C GLY A 49 -5.06 -6.30 5.40
N GLY A 50 -4.65 -6.24 4.14
CA GLY A 50 -5.41 -5.54 3.11
C GLY A 50 -4.63 -5.43 1.81
N THR A 51 -5.19 -4.67 0.88
CA THR A 51 -4.58 -4.34 -0.40
C THR A 51 -4.17 -2.88 -0.40
N ILE A 52 -2.93 -2.61 -0.82
CA ILE A 52 -2.42 -1.28 -1.11
C ILE A 52 -2.19 -1.19 -2.61
N THR A 53 -2.87 -0.27 -3.28
CA THR A 53 -2.74 -0.01 -4.71
C THR A 53 -1.92 1.24 -4.92
N ILE A 54 -0.96 1.15 -5.84
CA ILE A 54 -0.07 2.24 -6.23
C ILE A 54 -0.43 2.63 -7.66
N GLU A 55 -0.70 3.91 -7.90
CA GLU A 55 -1.02 4.44 -9.23
C GLU A 55 -0.12 5.62 -9.61
N GLY A 56 0.20 5.70 -10.91
CA GLY A 56 0.98 6.81 -11.45
C GLY A 56 2.41 6.82 -10.91
N LEU A 57 3.01 5.63 -10.85
CA LEU A 57 4.44 5.46 -10.57
C LEU A 57 5.26 6.14 -11.68
N GLU A 58 6.07 7.11 -11.30
CA GLU A 58 7.13 7.60 -12.15
C GLU A 58 8.28 6.60 -12.19
N LEU A 59 8.77 6.29 -13.39
CA LEU A 59 9.88 5.35 -13.55
C LEU A 59 11.18 6.06 -13.19
N PRO A 60 12.12 5.38 -12.51
CA PRO A 60 13.45 5.92 -12.30
C PRO A 60 14.15 6.28 -13.62
N ASP A 61 14.89 7.39 -13.61
CA ASP A 61 15.76 7.78 -14.73
C ASP A 61 17.03 6.92 -14.80
N ASP A 62 17.45 6.35 -13.67
CA ASP A 62 18.62 5.50 -13.56
C ASP A 62 18.29 4.03 -13.89
N VAL A 63 19.13 3.41 -14.74
CA VAL A 63 18.92 2.04 -15.21
C VAL A 63 19.11 1.01 -14.10
N GLU A 64 20.02 1.25 -13.14
CA GLU A 64 20.22 0.34 -12.01
C GLU A 64 18.97 0.34 -11.11
N GLU A 65 18.44 1.53 -10.79
CA GLU A 65 17.18 1.66 -10.02
C GLU A 65 15.99 1.01 -10.74
N LEU A 66 15.90 1.17 -12.07
CA LEU A 66 14.86 0.53 -12.88
C LEU A 66 14.96 -1.01 -12.83
N VAL A 67 16.17 -1.55 -12.89
CA VAL A 67 16.41 -3.00 -12.80
C VAL A 67 16.07 -3.53 -11.40
N GLU A 68 16.35 -2.77 -10.34
CA GLU A 68 15.95 -3.13 -8.97
C GLU A 68 14.43 -3.13 -8.80
N LEU A 69 13.74 -2.13 -9.34
CA LEU A 69 12.28 -2.07 -9.37
C LEU A 69 11.69 -3.29 -10.11
N GLU A 70 12.25 -3.66 -11.27
CA GLU A 70 11.83 -4.86 -11.98
C GLU A 70 12.06 -6.14 -11.17
N LYS A 71 13.21 -6.26 -10.49
CA LYS A 71 13.52 -7.41 -9.64
C LYS A 71 12.54 -7.51 -8.48
N LEU A 72 12.21 -6.40 -7.83
CA LEU A 72 11.20 -6.34 -6.77
C LEU A 72 9.85 -6.86 -7.28
N ILE A 73 9.36 -6.30 -8.39
CA ILE A 73 8.08 -6.70 -9.03
C ILE A 73 8.09 -8.19 -9.44
N LYS A 74 9.24 -8.72 -9.86
CA LYS A 74 9.41 -10.14 -10.22
C LYS A 74 9.52 -11.07 -9.01
N SER A 75 10.17 -10.63 -7.92
CA SER A 75 10.39 -11.43 -6.70
C SER A 75 9.09 -11.72 -5.95
N ARG A 76 8.10 -10.83 -6.13
CA ARG A 76 6.75 -10.85 -5.56
C ARG A 76 6.68 -10.71 -4.05
N ASN A 77 7.69 -11.07 -3.27
CA ASN A 77 7.63 -10.95 -1.82
C ASN A 77 7.99 -9.53 -1.39
N ILE A 78 7.28 -9.04 -0.37
CA ILE A 78 7.58 -7.79 0.30
C ILE A 78 7.67 -8.06 1.80
N ASP A 79 8.83 -7.85 2.41
CA ASP A 79 8.96 -7.94 3.86
C ASP A 79 8.27 -6.74 4.52
N LYS A 80 8.53 -5.53 4.00
CA LYS A 80 7.94 -4.28 4.47
C LYS A 80 7.82 -3.24 3.37
N ALA A 81 6.66 -2.60 3.30
CA ALA A 81 6.45 -1.40 2.50
C ALA A 81 5.96 -0.24 3.36
N THR A 82 6.50 0.95 3.15
CA THR A 82 6.07 2.17 3.83
C THR A 82 5.67 3.21 2.79
N PHE A 83 4.48 3.78 2.95
CA PHE A 83 3.90 4.80 2.07
C PHE A 83 3.65 6.04 2.89
N SER A 84 4.07 7.21 2.41
CA SER A 84 3.88 8.47 3.12
C SER A 84 3.44 9.58 2.19
N GLY A 85 2.58 10.47 2.71
CA GLY A 85 2.09 11.64 2.00
C GLY A 85 1.56 12.70 2.96
N ILE A 86 1.32 13.89 2.43
CA ILE A 86 0.68 14.98 3.17
C ILE A 86 -0.83 14.92 2.90
N ALA A 87 -1.61 14.92 3.97
CA ALA A 87 -3.06 15.02 3.93
C ALA A 87 -3.50 16.27 4.70
N PHE A 88 -4.76 16.68 4.49
CA PHE A 88 -5.31 17.88 5.10
C PHE A 88 -6.54 17.53 5.95
N THR A 89 -6.66 18.16 7.11
CA THR A 89 -7.89 18.07 7.92
C THR A 89 -9.03 18.82 7.22
N GLN A 90 -10.27 18.65 7.70
CA GLN A 90 -11.41 19.44 7.20
C GLN A 90 -11.21 20.96 7.34
N LYS A 91 -10.32 21.40 8.25
CA LYS A 91 -9.96 22.80 8.46
C LYS A 91 -8.78 23.27 7.60
N GLY A 92 -8.25 22.39 6.75
CA GLY A 92 -7.10 22.67 5.89
C GLY A 92 -5.74 22.57 6.60
N GLU A 93 -5.67 22.04 7.81
CA GLU A 93 -4.39 21.84 8.50
C GLU A 93 -3.66 20.63 7.92
N PRO A 94 -2.38 20.75 7.51
CA PRO A 94 -1.62 19.64 6.98
C PRO A 94 -1.20 18.67 8.10
N TYR A 95 -1.23 17.39 7.79
CA TYR A 95 -0.63 16.34 8.61
C TYR A 95 0.03 15.30 7.71
N GLN A 96 1.10 14.69 8.19
CA GLN A 96 1.74 13.57 7.52
C GLN A 96 1.01 12.29 7.91
N ARG A 97 0.65 11.51 6.89
CA ARG A 97 0.11 10.17 7.06
C ARG A 97 1.11 9.15 6.53
N THR A 98 1.39 8.14 7.33
CA THR A 98 2.27 7.03 6.98
C THR A 98 1.50 5.73 7.09
N ILE A 99 1.60 4.89 6.07
CA ILE A 99 0.98 3.57 5.97
C ILE A 99 2.10 2.56 5.87
N THR A 100 2.10 1.54 6.73
CA THR A 100 3.10 0.48 6.70
C THR A 100 2.42 -0.86 6.46
N GLY A 101 2.73 -1.49 5.33
CA GLY A 101 2.41 -2.88 5.03
C GLY A 101 3.56 -3.79 5.45
N SER A 102 3.26 -4.99 5.95
CA SER A 102 4.28 -5.98 6.34
C SER A 102 3.88 -7.40 5.92
N ASN A 103 4.88 -8.19 5.54
CA ASN A 103 4.73 -9.55 5.04
C ASN A 103 3.67 -9.62 3.94
N GLY A 104 3.96 -9.01 2.80
CA GLY A 104 3.06 -8.91 1.66
C GLY A 104 3.64 -9.47 0.39
N PHE A 105 2.88 -9.29 -0.68
CA PHE A 105 3.32 -9.62 -2.01
C PHE A 105 2.66 -8.76 -3.08
N ILE A 106 3.33 -8.62 -4.23
CA ILE A 106 2.83 -7.87 -5.39
C ILE A 106 1.86 -8.75 -6.19
N LEU A 107 0.66 -8.24 -6.42
CA LEU A 107 -0.33 -8.78 -7.34
C LEU A 107 -0.02 -8.27 -8.74
N ARG A 108 0.12 -9.18 -9.70
CA ARG A 108 0.19 -8.79 -11.11
C ARG A 108 -1.22 -8.58 -11.63
N GLY A 109 -1.49 -7.41 -12.21
CA GLY A 109 -2.60 -7.25 -13.14
C GLY A 109 -2.45 -8.26 -14.29
N SER A 110 -3.57 -8.77 -14.77
CA SER A 110 -3.65 -9.79 -15.83
C SER A 110 -3.07 -9.37 -17.18
N GLU A 111 -2.65 -8.10 -17.33
CA GLU A 111 -2.18 -7.51 -18.59
C GLU A 111 -0.67 -7.27 -18.65
N TRP A 112 0.13 -7.80 -17.72
CA TRP A 112 1.59 -7.65 -17.83
C TRP A 112 2.14 -8.49 -18.99
N THR A 113 2.49 -7.85 -20.11
CA THR A 113 3.33 -8.47 -21.14
C THR A 113 4.79 -8.01 -21.01
N PRO A 114 5.77 -8.89 -21.31
CA PRO A 114 7.19 -8.53 -21.29
C PRO A 114 7.56 -7.39 -22.26
N THR A 115 6.68 -7.05 -23.21
CA THR A 115 6.86 -6.00 -24.21
C THR A 115 6.36 -4.62 -23.76
N ASP A 116 5.56 -4.53 -22.68
CA ASP A 116 4.93 -3.27 -22.25
C ASP A 116 5.82 -2.38 -21.37
N GLY A 117 7.03 -2.86 -21.04
CA GLY A 117 7.96 -2.15 -20.16
C GLY A 117 7.64 -2.32 -18.66
N VAL A 118 8.11 -1.36 -17.84
CA VAL A 118 7.89 -1.37 -16.40
C VAL A 118 6.49 -0.80 -16.09
N THR A 119 5.70 -1.54 -15.31
CA THR A 119 4.34 -1.13 -14.95
C THR A 119 4.34 0.19 -14.18
N ARG A 120 3.37 1.06 -14.46
CA ARG A 120 3.17 2.34 -13.76
C ARG A 120 2.16 2.25 -12.62
N SER A 121 1.59 1.08 -12.41
CA SER A 121 0.69 0.78 -11.30
C SER A 121 0.80 -0.68 -10.91
N PHE A 122 0.58 -0.97 -9.63
CA PHE A 122 0.50 -2.34 -9.15
C PHE A 122 -0.18 -2.39 -7.78
N ASP A 123 -0.75 -3.55 -7.48
CA ASP A 123 -1.39 -3.82 -6.20
C ASP A 123 -0.45 -4.66 -5.33
N CYS A 124 -0.46 -4.41 -4.03
CA CYS A 124 0.29 -5.13 -3.03
C CYS A 124 -0.69 -5.66 -1.98
N LYS A 125 -0.71 -6.98 -1.75
CA LYS A 125 -1.48 -7.57 -0.66
C LYS A 125 -0.58 -7.78 0.55
N PHE A 126 -0.99 -7.27 1.71
CA PHE A 126 -0.25 -7.40 2.96
C PHE A 126 -1.01 -8.20 4.00
N ASN A 127 -0.29 -8.98 4.81
CA ASN A 127 -0.85 -9.67 5.96
C ASN A 127 -1.15 -8.71 7.12
N LYS A 128 -0.46 -7.57 7.16
CA LYS A 128 -0.66 -6.53 8.19
C LYS A 128 -0.46 -5.14 7.60
N ILE A 129 -1.39 -4.24 7.88
CA ILE A 129 -1.33 -2.82 7.58
C ILE A 129 -1.43 -2.04 8.89
N THR A 130 -0.65 -0.97 9.01
CA THR A 130 -0.67 -0.06 10.16
C THR A 130 -0.59 1.38 9.70
N PHE A 131 -1.19 2.27 10.49
CA PHE A 131 -1.22 3.70 10.20
C PHE A 131 -0.54 4.49 11.31
N ASP A 132 0.28 5.46 10.92
CA ASP A 132 0.92 6.43 11.79
C ASP A 132 0.61 7.84 11.28
N TYR A 133 0.42 8.77 12.21
CA TYR A 133 0.01 10.13 11.94
C TYR A 133 0.91 11.09 12.69
N LYS A 134 1.47 12.07 11.99
CA LYS A 134 2.32 13.11 12.58
C LYS A 134 1.87 14.48 12.12
N LYS A 135 1.92 15.45 13.03
CA LYS A 135 1.73 16.86 12.65
C LYS A 135 2.87 17.23 11.69
N ALA A 136 2.50 17.76 10.52
CA ALA A 136 3.44 18.24 9.51
C ALA A 136 4.05 19.59 9.93
#